data_AF-A0A381VJV5-F1
#
_entry.id   AF-A0A381VJV5-F1
#
_cell.length_a   1.000
_cell.length_b   1.000
_cell.length_c   1.000
_cell.angle_alpha   90.00
_cell.angle_beta   90.00
_cell.angle_gamma   90.00
#
_symmetry.space_group_name_H-M   'P 1'
#
loop_
_entity.id
_entity.type
_entity.pdbx_description
1 polymer ?
#
loop_
_entity_poly.entity_id
_entity_poly.type
_entity_poly.pdbx_seq_one_letter_code
_entity_poly.pdbx_strand_id
1 'polypeptide(L)'
;MRDLDSQIDTMFNETIYHIEADNTRRIKKFTIRFTKSNQKYSPDHLESLLGSYEKAIREIPRQFLRTEKTARQKYLVPLEEERRHALTKVMTDHVEMLVEKMNREYRDIFKNQKRLEEFDDRIKDTLITSKQKIDEEIG
;
A
#
# COMPACT_ATOMS: atom_id res chain seq x y z
N MET A 1 -8.55 21.82 -17.62
CA MET A 1 -8.34 21.24 -16.27
C MET A 1 -8.63 19.74 -16.21
N ARG A 2 -9.68 19.18 -16.85
CA ARG A 2 -9.83 17.71 -16.98
C ARG A 2 -8.58 17.01 -17.53
N ASP A 3 -7.87 17.69 -18.43
CA ASP A 3 -6.60 17.22 -19.01
C ASP A 3 -5.50 17.06 -17.94
N LEU A 4 -5.38 17.98 -16.97
CA LEU A 4 -4.37 17.88 -15.92
C LEU A 4 -4.70 16.75 -14.93
N ASP A 5 -5.94 16.68 -14.45
CA ASP A 5 -6.36 15.60 -13.55
C ASP A 5 -6.20 14.24 -14.23
N SER A 6 -6.57 14.12 -15.52
CA SER A 6 -6.42 12.87 -16.29
C SER A 6 -4.95 12.48 -16.52
N GLN A 7 -4.07 13.45 -16.76
CA GLN A 7 -2.62 13.21 -16.85
C GLN A 7 -2.06 12.73 -15.51
N ILE A 8 -2.46 13.36 -14.41
CA ILE A 8 -2.03 12.95 -13.07
C ILE A 8 -2.56 11.54 -12.74
N ASP A 9 -3.82 11.24 -13.07
CA ASP A 9 -4.41 9.91 -12.88
C ASP A 9 -3.65 8.83 -13.65
N THR A 10 -3.15 9.14 -14.85
CA THR A 10 -2.28 8.23 -15.62
C THR A 10 -0.96 7.97 -14.88
N MET A 11 -0.32 9.01 -14.36
CA MET A 11 0.91 8.89 -13.57
C MET A 11 0.68 8.09 -12.27
N PHE A 12 -0.50 8.22 -11.66
CA PHE A 12 -0.87 7.43 -10.49
C PHE A 12 -0.99 5.95 -10.79
N ASN A 13 -1.66 5.59 -11.89
CA ASN A 13 -1.80 4.20 -12.30
C ASN A 13 -0.43 3.55 -12.52
N GLU A 14 0.50 4.26 -13.17
CA GLU A 14 1.89 3.80 -13.32
C GLU A 14 2.60 3.66 -11.97
N THR A 15 2.39 4.61 -11.06
CA THR A 15 2.98 4.60 -9.72
C THR A 15 2.49 3.39 -8.90
N ILE A 16 1.18 3.13 -8.88
CA ILE A 16 0.60 1.94 -8.23
C ILE A 16 1.18 0.68 -8.81
N TYR A 17 1.22 0.57 -10.13
CA TYR A 17 1.77 -0.59 -10.82
C TYR A 17 3.21 -0.87 -10.36
N HIS A 18 4.04 0.17 -10.24
CA HIS A 18 5.42 0.04 -9.75
C HIS A 18 5.49 -0.37 -8.28
N ILE A 19 4.67 0.22 -7.39
CA ILE A 19 4.61 -0.15 -5.98
C ILE A 19 4.27 -1.64 -5.82
N GLU A 20 3.25 -2.11 -6.55
CA GLU A 20 2.81 -3.51 -6.51
C GLU A 20 3.85 -4.46 -7.10
N ALA A 21 4.46 -4.09 -8.23
CA ALA A 21 5.51 -4.88 -8.86
C ALA A 21 6.72 -5.03 -7.93
N ASP A 22 7.13 -3.95 -7.26
CA ASP A 22 8.25 -3.98 -6.32
C ASP A 22 7.91 -4.74 -5.03
N ASN A 23 6.66 -4.67 -4.55
CA ASN A 23 6.21 -5.52 -3.45
C ASN A 23 6.28 -7.01 -3.84
N THR A 24 5.75 -7.35 -5.01
CA THR A 24 5.76 -8.73 -5.54
C THR A 24 7.19 -9.26 -5.70
N ARG A 25 8.12 -8.43 -6.21
CA ARG A 25 9.54 -8.77 -6.32
C ARG A 25 10.18 -9.04 -4.94
N ARG A 26 9.87 -8.22 -3.93
CA ARG A 26 10.36 -8.39 -2.56
C ARG A 26 9.86 -9.70 -1.94
N ILE A 27 8.54 -9.93 -2.01
CA ILE A 27 7.90 -11.18 -1.56
C ILE A 27 8.58 -12.39 -2.21
N LYS A 28 8.72 -12.40 -3.54
CA LYS A 28 9.37 -13.48 -4.27
C LYS A 28 10.80 -13.73 -3.77
N LYS A 29 11.59 -12.67 -3.54
CA LYS A 29 12.95 -12.79 -2.99
C LYS A 29 12.95 -13.40 -1.59
N PHE A 30 12.04 -12.99 -0.71
CA PHE A 30 11.90 -13.58 0.62
C PHE A 30 11.51 -15.05 0.53
N THR A 31 10.46 -15.38 -0.23
CA THR A 31 10.00 -16.76 -0.38
C THR A 31 11.10 -17.69 -0.90
N ILE A 32 11.87 -17.26 -1.91
CA ILE A 32 13.01 -18.06 -2.41
C ILE A 32 14.05 -18.28 -1.30
N ARG A 33 14.43 -17.22 -0.57
CA ARG A 33 15.42 -17.30 0.51
C ARG A 33 15.00 -18.28 1.60
N PHE A 34 13.80 -18.11 2.14
CA PHE A 34 13.29 -18.94 3.24
C PHE A 34 12.94 -20.37 2.81
N THR A 35 12.58 -20.57 1.55
CA THR A 35 12.40 -21.93 1.02
C THR A 35 13.75 -22.65 0.92
N LYS A 36 14.81 -21.97 0.45
CA LYS A 36 16.17 -22.56 0.36
C LYS A 36 16.74 -22.94 1.73
N SER A 37 16.40 -22.20 2.78
CA SER A 37 16.81 -22.53 4.16
C SER A 37 15.85 -23.48 4.88
N ASN A 38 14.84 -24.03 4.19
CA ASN A 38 13.78 -24.87 4.77
C ASN A 38 13.03 -24.19 5.94
N GLN A 39 12.91 -22.87 5.90
CA GLN A 39 12.24 -22.03 6.88
C GLN A 39 10.98 -21.38 6.27
N LYS A 40 10.35 -22.04 5.29
CA LYS A 40 9.12 -21.53 4.69
C LYS A 40 8.04 -21.44 5.77
N TYR A 41 7.47 -20.26 5.91
CA TYR A 41 6.48 -19.90 6.93
C TYR A 41 7.01 -19.95 8.37
N SER A 42 8.33 -19.87 8.58
CA SER A 42 8.85 -19.51 9.89
C SER A 42 8.32 -18.13 10.32
N PRO A 43 8.35 -17.81 11.63
CA PRO A 43 8.01 -16.48 12.11
C PRO A 43 8.73 -15.36 11.35
N ASP A 44 10.04 -15.51 11.11
CA ASP A 44 10.84 -14.52 10.36
C ASP A 44 10.42 -14.38 8.89
N HIS A 45 10.01 -15.49 8.26
CA HIS A 45 9.50 -15.44 6.89
C HIS A 45 8.20 -14.64 6.84
N LEU A 46 7.27 -14.95 7.74
CA LEU A 46 5.98 -14.27 7.81
C LEU A 46 6.14 -12.79 8.16
N GLU A 47 7.05 -12.46 9.08
CA GLU A 47 7.41 -11.08 9.42
C GLU A 47 7.91 -10.32 8.19
N SER A 48 8.80 -10.95 7.41
CA SER A 48 9.33 -10.34 6.18
C SER A 48 8.24 -10.11 5.13
N LEU A 49 7.25 -11.02 5.05
CA LEU A 49 6.12 -10.90 4.13
C LEU A 49 5.19 -9.75 4.54
N LEU A 50 4.77 -9.70 5.80
CA LEU A 50 3.92 -8.64 6.33
C LEU A 50 4.60 -7.28 6.20
N GLY A 51 5.87 -7.17 6.63
CA GLY A 51 6.64 -5.94 6.50
C GLY A 51 6.79 -5.46 5.05
N SER A 52 6.76 -6.37 4.07
CA SER A 52 6.77 -5.99 2.66
C SER A 52 5.47 -5.29 2.25
N TYR A 53 4.32 -5.86 2.63
CA TYR A 53 2.99 -5.31 2.38
C TYR A 53 2.79 -3.98 3.10
N GLU A 54 3.15 -3.88 4.39
CA GLU A 54 3.08 -2.64 5.16
C GLU A 54 3.88 -1.51 4.51
N LYS A 55 5.07 -1.84 4.00
CA LYS A 55 5.88 -0.87 3.24
C LYS A 55 5.18 -0.46 1.94
N ALA A 56 4.54 -1.38 1.22
CA ALA A 56 3.81 -1.04 -0.01
C ALA A 56 2.60 -0.14 0.30
N ILE A 57 1.82 -0.48 1.31
CA ILE A 57 0.67 0.28 1.80
C ILE A 57 1.08 1.71 2.19
N ARG A 58 2.18 1.87 2.92
CA ARG A 58 2.69 3.19 3.32
C ARG A 58 3.17 4.04 2.15
N GLU A 59 3.67 3.42 1.08
CA GLU A 59 4.16 4.15 -0.09
C GLU A 59 3.03 4.67 -0.99
N ILE A 60 1.83 4.06 -0.95
CA ILE A 60 0.67 4.55 -1.73
C ILE A 60 0.39 6.03 -1.46
N PRO A 61 0.01 6.46 -0.24
CA PRO A 61 -0.36 7.85 -0.02
C PRO A 61 0.78 8.82 -0.29
N ARG A 62 1.99 8.43 0.12
CA ARG A 62 3.20 9.22 -0.06
C ARG A 62 3.48 9.53 -1.53
N GLN A 63 3.43 8.54 -2.41
CA GLN A 63 3.75 8.73 -3.83
C GLN A 63 2.61 9.44 -4.58
N PHE A 64 1.36 9.16 -4.20
CA PHE A 64 0.19 9.85 -4.76
C PHE A 64 0.27 11.35 -4.48
N LEU A 65 0.44 11.73 -3.21
CA LEU A 65 0.43 13.13 -2.82
C LEU A 65 1.68 13.86 -3.32
N ARG A 66 2.83 13.19 -3.38
CA ARG A 66 4.01 13.74 -4.05
C ARG A 66 3.74 14.06 -5.52
N THR A 67 3.13 13.13 -6.25
CA THR A 67 2.84 13.29 -7.68
C THR A 67 1.82 14.40 -7.92
N GLU A 68 0.72 14.42 -7.15
CA GLU A 68 -0.30 15.48 -7.22
C GLU A 68 0.30 16.85 -6.92
N LYS A 69 1.02 17.00 -5.79
CA LYS A 69 1.62 18.28 -5.38
C LYS A 69 2.64 18.79 -6.41
N THR A 70 3.47 17.89 -6.95
CA THR A 70 4.49 18.25 -7.95
C THR A 70 3.84 18.71 -9.26
N ALA A 71 2.83 17.99 -9.75
CA ALA A 71 2.13 18.34 -10.98
C ALA A 71 1.38 19.67 -10.83
N ARG A 72 0.64 19.85 -9.74
CA ARG A 72 -0.10 21.09 -9.47
C ARG A 72 0.81 22.30 -9.29
N GLN A 73 1.94 22.15 -8.58
CA GLN A 73 2.93 23.20 -8.44
C GLN A 73 3.50 23.65 -9.81
N LYS A 74 3.75 22.70 -10.71
CA LYS A 74 4.25 23.00 -12.07
C LYS A 74 3.30 23.91 -12.86
N TYR A 75 1.99 23.72 -12.70
CA TYR A 75 0.98 24.49 -13.41
C TYR A 75 0.37 25.63 -12.56
N LEU A 76 0.88 25.85 -11.34
CA LEU A 76 0.38 26.86 -10.38
C LEU A 76 -1.13 26.74 -10.11
N VAL A 77 -1.66 25.52 -10.07
CA VAL A 77 -3.08 25.24 -9.82
C VAL A 77 -3.25 24.72 -8.38
N PRO A 78 -4.15 25.28 -7.56
CA PRO A 78 -4.40 24.79 -6.21
C PRO A 78 -5.10 23.41 -6.22
N LEU A 79 -5.02 22.68 -5.10
CA LEU A 79 -5.74 21.42 -4.93
C LEU A 79 -7.16 21.72 -4.41
N GLU A 80 -8.15 21.55 -5.28
CA GLU A 80 -9.57 21.77 -4.98
C GLU A 80 -10.14 20.67 -4.06
N GLU A 81 -11.15 21.01 -3.27
CA GLU A 81 -11.79 20.11 -2.29
C GLU A 81 -12.37 18.84 -2.95
N GLU A 82 -13.06 18.99 -4.09
CA GLU A 82 -13.59 17.83 -4.84
C GLU A 82 -12.48 16.84 -5.24
N ARG A 83 -11.32 17.35 -5.65
CA ARG A 83 -10.17 16.51 -5.98
C ARG A 83 -9.60 15.84 -4.73
N ARG A 84 -9.52 16.54 -3.59
CA ARG A 84 -9.05 15.94 -2.33
C ARG A 84 -9.87 14.71 -1.98
N HIS A 85 -11.19 14.82 -2.02
CA HIS A 85 -12.08 13.69 -1.77
C HIS A 85 -11.88 12.54 -2.76
N ALA A 86 -11.72 12.84 -4.04
CA ALA A 86 -11.42 11.82 -5.05
C ALA A 86 -10.09 11.09 -4.76
N LEU A 87 -9.04 11.84 -4.40
CA LEU A 87 -7.74 11.30 -4.05
C LEU A 87 -7.78 10.44 -2.78
N THR A 88 -8.44 10.91 -1.72
CA THR A 88 -8.66 10.15 -0.49
C THR A 88 -9.30 8.80 -0.80
N LYS A 89 -10.34 8.81 -1.64
CA LYS A 89 -11.04 7.59 -2.03
C LYS A 89 -10.13 6.63 -2.78
N VAL A 90 -9.46 7.09 -3.83
CA VAL A 90 -8.57 6.23 -4.65
C VAL A 90 -7.45 5.63 -3.81
N MET A 91 -6.80 6.42 -2.96
CA MET A 91 -5.74 5.92 -2.07
C MET A 91 -6.27 4.90 -1.07
N THR A 92 -7.46 5.15 -0.50
CA THR A 92 -8.11 4.23 0.42
C THR A 92 -8.44 2.89 -0.27
N ASP A 93 -9.01 2.94 -1.47
CA ASP A 93 -9.37 1.76 -2.26
C ASP A 93 -8.11 0.89 -2.54
N HIS A 94 -6.98 1.51 -2.91
CA HIS A 94 -5.72 0.77 -3.13
C HIS A 94 -5.13 0.19 -1.85
N VAL A 95 -5.19 0.91 -0.73
CA VAL A 95 -4.76 0.42 0.58
C VAL A 95 -5.59 -0.79 0.99
N GLU A 96 -6.91 -0.71 0.86
CA GLU A 96 -7.84 -1.80 1.19
C GLU A 96 -7.60 -3.02 0.29
N MET A 97 -7.37 -2.81 -1.02
CA MET A 97 -7.04 -3.89 -1.95
C MET A 97 -5.75 -4.64 -1.57
N LEU A 98 -4.69 -3.93 -1.17
CA LEU A 98 -3.45 -4.59 -0.72
C LEU A 98 -3.65 -5.37 0.58
N VAL A 99 -4.45 -4.83 1.50
CA VAL A 99 -4.80 -5.53 2.74
C VAL A 99 -5.64 -6.77 2.46
N GLU A 100 -6.62 -6.71 1.56
CA GLU A 100 -7.38 -7.88 1.13
C GLU A 100 -6.48 -8.94 0.51
N LYS A 101 -5.53 -8.55 -0.34
CA LYS A 101 -4.57 -9.48 -0.93
C LYS A 101 -3.74 -10.18 0.14
N MET A 102 -3.23 -9.42 1.10
CA MET A 102 -2.48 -9.97 2.24
C MET A 102 -3.33 -10.92 3.09
N ASN A 103 -4.59 -10.56 3.35
CA ASN A 103 -5.57 -11.42 4.04
C ASN A 103 -5.75 -12.76 3.32
N ARG A 104 -6.02 -12.73 2.02
CA ARG A 104 -6.24 -13.93 1.20
C ARG A 104 -5.01 -14.84 1.17
N GLU A 105 -3.81 -14.26 1.16
CA GLU A 105 -2.56 -15.02 1.05
C GLU A 105 -2.07 -15.61 2.37
N TYR A 106 -2.20 -14.89 3.50
CA TYR A 106 -1.49 -15.25 4.74
C TYR A 106 -2.37 -15.53 5.95
N ARG A 107 -3.64 -15.10 5.97
CA ARG A 107 -4.47 -15.20 7.17
C ARG A 107 -4.62 -16.64 7.67
N ASP A 108 -4.86 -17.58 6.77
CA ASP A 108 -4.99 -19.00 7.12
C ASP A 108 -3.67 -19.60 7.62
N ILE A 109 -2.53 -19.10 7.15
CA ILE A 109 -1.21 -19.54 7.62
C ILE A 109 -1.02 -19.11 9.09
N PHE A 110 -1.34 -17.87 9.42
CA PHE A 110 -1.29 -17.36 10.81
C PHE A 110 -2.29 -18.10 11.71
N LYS A 111 -3.48 -18.40 11.21
CA LYS A 111 -4.47 -19.23 11.91
C LYS A 111 -3.90 -20.60 12.26
N ASN A 112 -3.28 -21.29 11.30
CA ASN A 112 -2.67 -22.60 11.52
C ASN A 112 -1.51 -22.56 12.53
N GLN A 113 -0.88 -21.40 12.71
CA GLN A 113 0.18 -21.18 13.69
C GLN A 113 -0.33 -20.66 15.05
N LYS A 114 -1.66 -20.57 15.26
CA LYS A 114 -2.27 -19.99 16.46
C LYS A 114 -1.88 -18.52 16.70
N ARG A 115 -1.62 -17.76 15.63
CA ARG A 115 -1.24 -16.34 15.64
C ARG A 115 -2.25 -15.45 14.88
N LEU A 116 -3.51 -15.86 14.83
CA LEU A 116 -4.53 -15.16 14.07
C LEU A 116 -4.81 -13.75 14.62
N GLU A 117 -4.87 -13.62 15.94
CA GLU A 117 -5.13 -12.34 16.61
C GLU A 117 -4.03 -11.31 16.30
N GLU A 118 -2.77 -11.72 16.42
CA GLU A 118 -1.61 -10.88 16.04
C GLU A 118 -1.71 -10.38 14.59
N PHE A 119 -2.13 -11.24 13.67
CA PHE A 119 -2.29 -10.88 12.27
C PHE A 119 -3.44 -9.90 12.05
N ASP A 120 -4.61 -10.17 12.63
CA ASP A 120 -5.80 -9.34 12.49
C ASP A 120 -5.59 -7.95 13.11
N ASP A 121 -4.92 -7.87 14.28
CA ASP A 121 -4.56 -6.60 14.95
C ASP A 121 -3.59 -5.78 14.10
N ARG A 122 -2.54 -6.41 13.57
CA ARG A 122 -1.54 -5.74 12.75
C ARG A 122 -2.13 -5.20 11.45
N ILE A 123 -3.08 -5.90 10.84
CA ILE A 123 -3.83 -5.41 9.68
C ILE A 123 -4.64 -4.17 10.04
N LYS A 124 -5.37 -4.24 11.15
CA LYS A 124 -6.19 -3.14 11.63
C LYS A 124 -5.33 -1.90 11.89
N ASP A 125 -4.20 -2.05 12.57
CA ASP A 125 -3.26 -0.96 12.84
C ASP A 125 -2.67 -0.37 11.56
N THR A 126 -2.32 -1.22 10.60
CA THR A 126 -1.81 -0.78 9.29
C THR A 126 -2.85 0.05 8.54
N LEU A 127 -4.11 -0.39 8.53
CA LEU A 127 -5.22 0.33 7.91
C LEU A 127 -5.46 1.69 8.59
N ILE A 128 -5.56 1.70 9.92
CA ILE A 128 -5.81 2.93 10.70
C ILE A 128 -4.68 3.94 10.45
N THR A 129 -3.43 3.51 10.60
CA THR A 129 -2.25 4.37 10.40
C THR A 129 -2.20 4.93 8.98
N SER A 130 -2.60 4.14 7.98
CA SER A 130 -2.58 4.57 6.58
C SER A 130 -3.69 5.59 6.28
N LYS A 131 -4.90 5.38 6.81
CA LYS A 131 -6.01 6.33 6.69
C LYS A 131 -5.69 7.65 7.38
N GLN A 132 -5.13 7.61 8.59
CA GLN A 132 -4.66 8.81 9.30
C GLN A 132 -3.64 9.60 8.49
N LYS A 133 -2.66 8.93 7.85
CA LYS A 133 -1.68 9.60 6.99
C LYS A 133 -2.28 10.22 5.74
N ILE A 134 -3.26 9.55 5.14
CA ILE A 134 -4.00 10.10 3.99
C ILE A 134 -4.67 11.41 4.41
N ASP A 135 -5.35 11.42 5.56
CA ASP A 135 -6.04 12.59 6.08
C ASP A 135 -5.06 13.73 6.45
N GLU A 136 -3.96 13.40 7.13
CA GLU A 136 -2.90 14.36 7.52
C GLU A 136 -2.22 15.02 6.31
N GLU A 137 -1.94 14.26 5.25
CA GLU A 137 -1.18 14.78 4.11
C GLU A 137 -2.05 15.49 3.05
N ILE A 138 -3.37 15.26 3.07
CA ILE A 138 -4.37 15.92 2.20
C ILE A 138 -4.95 17.20 2.81
N GLY A 139 -5.11 17.26 4.14
CA GLY A 139 -5.55 18.46 4.85
C GLY A 139 -4.64 19.65 4.54
#